data_AF-A0A914PTP9-F1
#
_entry.id   AF-A0A914PTP9-F1
#
_cell.length_a   1.000
_cell.length_b   1.000
_cell.length_c   1.000
_cell.angle_alpha   90.00
_cell.angle_beta   90.00
_cell.angle_gamma   90.00
#
_symmetry.space_group_name_H-M   'P 1'
#
loop_
_entity.id
_entity.type
_entity.pdbx_description
1 polymer ?
#
loop_
_entity_poly.entity_id
_entity_poly.type
_entity_poly.pdbx_seq_one_letter_code
_entity_poly.pdbx_strand_id
1 'polypeptide(L)'
;MCPFFSDNPQPPPSRRSQIVVVNASGQPIGDPKDDEGNLKRLKEIQRFTPILKGCLPGMRDGTDIYSKIDSKPFIRFAHRFQTHLAICCQVVSSEQSTVFSNIVQTDQAMSAVTLKLAQNSRQFERLCEELRKVKELQERLESVDLLLQEVIPVLETLNELLPEMDRLPPLCLMPKSSYSSIGNSSASTPAAPSTATPTLDSRTLSIEPIEECRVVDKES
;
A
#
# COMPACT_ATOMS: atom_id res chain seq x y z
N MET A 1 -0.56 -37.94 26.51
CA MET A 1 -1.57 -37.64 27.54
C MET A 1 -1.79 -36.14 27.54
N CYS A 2 -2.97 -35.74 27.03
CA CYS A 2 -3.70 -34.51 27.35
C CYS A 2 -3.12 -33.15 26.82
N PRO A 3 -3.95 -32.08 26.72
CA PRO A 3 -4.63 -31.68 25.47
C PRO A 3 -4.77 -30.12 25.34
N PHE A 4 -5.63 -29.61 24.43
CA PHE A 4 -6.46 -28.36 24.52
C PHE A 4 -5.79 -26.97 24.81
N PHE A 5 -6.08 -25.82 24.19
CA PHE A 5 -7.18 -25.28 23.38
C PHE A 5 -6.62 -24.24 22.38
N SER A 6 -7.22 -24.18 21.19
CA SER A 6 -7.10 -23.09 20.23
C SER A 6 -8.26 -22.14 20.47
N ASP A 7 -8.00 -20.85 20.71
CA ASP A 7 -9.03 -19.82 20.81
C ASP A 7 -8.56 -18.63 19.97
N ASN A 8 -9.28 -18.36 18.88
CA ASN A 8 -9.02 -17.28 17.93
C ASN A 8 -10.29 -16.42 17.86
N PRO A 9 -10.25 -15.11 18.18
CA PRO A 9 -11.47 -14.31 18.25
C PRO A 9 -12.02 -14.00 16.85
N GLN A 10 -13.34 -14.16 16.68
CA GLN A 10 -14.05 -13.80 15.45
C GLN A 10 -14.14 -12.26 15.24
N PRO A 11 -14.03 -11.76 14.00
CA PRO A 11 -14.45 -10.41 13.65
C PRO A 11 -15.98 -10.30 13.42
N PRO A 12 -16.59 -9.12 13.66
CA PRO A 12 -18.04 -8.92 13.63
C PRO A 12 -18.67 -9.02 12.23
N PRO A 13 -19.98 -9.32 12.12
CA PRO A 13 -20.66 -9.55 10.86
C PRO A 13 -20.85 -8.25 10.05
N SER A 14 -20.10 -8.14 8.95
CA SER A 14 -20.31 -7.15 7.88
C SER A 14 -21.63 -7.44 7.16
N ARG A 15 -22.60 -6.52 7.26
CA ARG A 15 -23.83 -6.54 6.46
C ARG A 15 -23.47 -6.30 4.99
N ARG A 16 -23.29 -7.39 4.24
CA ARG A 16 -23.08 -7.33 2.79
C ARG A 16 -24.42 -7.18 2.07
N SER A 17 -24.52 -6.14 1.25
CA SER A 17 -25.56 -5.98 0.23
C SER A 17 -25.55 -7.21 -0.70
N GLN A 18 -26.68 -7.92 -0.77
CA GLN A 18 -26.83 -9.10 -1.61
C GLN A 18 -26.99 -8.67 -3.08
N ILE A 19 -25.91 -8.71 -3.84
CA ILE A 19 -25.95 -8.53 -5.30
C ILE A 19 -26.38 -9.87 -5.89
N VAL A 20 -27.62 -9.94 -6.37
CA VAL A 20 -28.14 -11.10 -7.10
C VAL A 20 -27.72 -10.97 -8.55
N VAL A 21 -26.70 -11.73 -8.94
CA VAL A 21 -26.32 -11.91 -10.35
C VAL A 21 -27.28 -12.93 -10.95
N VAL A 22 -28.15 -12.50 -11.85
CA VAL A 22 -29.00 -13.40 -12.63
C VAL A 22 -28.12 -14.07 -13.68
N ASN A 23 -27.67 -15.29 -13.39
CA ASN A 23 -26.96 -16.09 -14.37
C ASN A 23 -27.99 -16.63 -15.39
N ALA A 24 -27.78 -16.39 -16.68
CA ALA A 24 -28.65 -16.84 -17.78
C ALA A 24 -28.57 -18.37 -18.05
N SER A 25 -28.21 -19.17 -17.05
CA SER A 25 -28.05 -20.61 -17.15
C SER A 25 -29.08 -21.33 -16.28
N GLY A 26 -30.26 -21.55 -16.87
CA GLY A 26 -31.08 -22.76 -16.69
C GLY A 26 -31.29 -23.31 -15.28
N GLN A 27 -31.64 -22.49 -14.29
CA GLN A 27 -32.42 -23.02 -13.17
C GLN A 27 -33.82 -23.34 -13.71
N PRO A 28 -34.42 -24.51 -13.39
CA PRO A 28 -35.82 -24.71 -13.70
C PRO A 28 -36.58 -23.58 -13.01
N ILE A 29 -37.27 -22.76 -13.80
CA ILE A 29 -38.28 -21.83 -13.27
C ILE A 29 -39.12 -22.68 -12.32
N GLY A 30 -39.07 -22.38 -11.02
CA GLY A 30 -39.84 -23.11 -10.02
C GLY A 30 -41.30 -23.20 -10.47
N ASP A 31 -41.94 -24.33 -10.21
CA ASP A 31 -43.32 -24.53 -10.64
C ASP A 31 -44.17 -23.33 -10.21
N PRO A 32 -44.93 -22.68 -11.11
CA PRO A 32 -45.67 -21.44 -10.82
C PRO A 32 -46.76 -21.59 -9.75
N LYS A 33 -46.92 -22.81 -9.20
CA LYS A 33 -47.75 -23.14 -8.04
C LYS A 33 -47.07 -22.82 -6.70
N ASP A 34 -45.74 -22.90 -6.61
CA ASP A 34 -45.01 -22.58 -5.35
C ASP A 34 -44.99 -21.06 -5.06
N ASP A 35 -45.20 -20.24 -6.09
CA ASP A 35 -45.33 -18.78 -5.98
C ASP A 35 -46.77 -18.31 -5.75
N GLU A 36 -47.71 -19.20 -5.43
CA GLU A 36 -49.12 -18.84 -5.22
C GLU A 36 -49.29 -17.77 -4.12
N GLY A 37 -48.43 -17.80 -3.09
CA GLY A 37 -48.38 -16.78 -2.04
C GLY A 37 -47.91 -15.40 -2.53
N ASN A 38 -46.88 -15.36 -3.38
CA ASN A 38 -46.36 -14.12 -3.96
C ASN A 38 -47.32 -13.54 -5.02
N LEU A 39 -47.95 -14.42 -5.80
CA LEU A 39 -48.96 -14.05 -6.80
C LEU A 39 -50.24 -13.53 -6.14
N LYS A 40 -50.66 -14.08 -5.00
CA LYS A 40 -51.80 -13.59 -4.22
C LYS A 40 -51.51 -12.20 -3.66
N ARG A 41 -50.32 -11.97 -3.09
CA ARG A 41 -49.88 -10.64 -2.64
C ARG A 41 -49.84 -9.61 -3.77
N LEU A 42 -49.36 -10.01 -4.96
CA LEU A 42 -49.32 -9.13 -6.13
C LEU A 42 -50.73 -8.77 -6.66
N LYS A 43 -51.71 -9.67 -6.49
CA LYS A 43 -53.12 -9.41 -6.81
C LYS A 43 -53.81 -8.51 -5.78
N GLU A 44 -53.34 -8.50 -4.52
CA GLU A 44 -53.85 -7.63 -3.44
C GLU A 44 -53.39 -6.18 -3.58
N ILE A 45 -52.32 -5.91 -4.35
CA ILE A 45 -51.87 -4.53 -4.61
C ILE A 45 -52.98 -3.79 -5.37
N GLN A 46 -53.41 -2.66 -4.79
CA GLN A 46 -54.35 -1.75 -5.44
C GLN A 46 -53.75 -1.28 -6.77
N ARG A 47 -54.39 -1.67 -7.88
CA ARG A 47 -53.94 -1.30 -9.22
C ARG A 47 -54.27 0.16 -9.48
N PHE A 48 -53.23 0.99 -9.55
CA PHE A 48 -53.38 2.35 -10.02
C PHE A 48 -53.52 2.33 -11.54
N THR A 49 -54.67 2.78 -12.04
CA THR A 49 -54.82 3.04 -13.47
C THR A 49 -54.18 4.38 -13.79
N PRO A 50 -53.50 4.52 -14.94
CA PRO A 50 -52.95 5.80 -15.34
C PRO A 50 -54.06 6.84 -15.44
N ILE A 51 -53.73 8.08 -15.07
CA ILE A 51 -54.66 9.23 -15.13
C ILE A 51 -55.20 9.40 -16.54
N LEU A 52 -54.35 9.13 -17.53
CA LEU A 52 -54.69 9.02 -18.95
C LEU A 52 -54.87 7.53 -19.29
N LYS A 53 -56.13 7.11 -19.36
CA LYS A 53 -56.53 5.74 -19.71
C LYS A 53 -56.28 5.45 -21.19
N GLY A 54 -56.17 6.47 -22.04
CA GLY A 54 -55.80 6.35 -23.45
C GLY A 54 -54.38 5.81 -23.67
N CYS A 55 -53.54 5.78 -22.62
CA CYS A 55 -52.25 5.12 -22.64
C CYS A 55 -52.35 3.58 -22.53
N LEU A 56 -53.54 3.04 -22.22
CA LEU A 56 -53.78 1.61 -22.15
C LEU A 56 -54.35 1.08 -23.48
N PRO A 57 -53.91 -0.11 -23.95
CA PRO A 57 -54.39 -0.69 -25.20
C PRO A 57 -55.92 -0.85 -25.20
N GLY A 58 -56.60 -0.30 -26.20
CA GLY A 58 -58.05 -0.41 -26.37
C GLY A 58 -58.90 0.53 -25.51
N MET A 59 -58.29 1.38 -24.68
CA MET A 59 -58.99 2.44 -23.96
C MET A 59 -58.78 3.80 -24.64
N ARG A 60 -59.80 4.66 -24.58
CA ARG A 60 -59.69 6.06 -25.03
C ARG A 60 -60.04 6.98 -23.87
N ASP A 61 -59.32 8.08 -23.78
CA ASP A 61 -59.64 9.13 -22.83
C ASP A 61 -60.88 9.90 -23.29
N GLY A 62 -61.71 10.30 -22.32
CA GLY A 62 -62.77 11.28 -22.59
C GLY A 62 -62.13 12.63 -22.94
N THR A 63 -62.69 13.32 -23.94
CA THR A 63 -62.17 14.60 -24.48
C THR A 63 -61.90 15.65 -23.39
N ASP A 64 -62.64 15.59 -22.28
CA ASP A 64 -62.57 16.59 -21.21
C ASP A 64 -61.45 16.34 -20.20
N ILE A 65 -60.80 15.16 -20.19
CA ILE A 65 -59.75 14.82 -19.22
C ILE A 65 -58.58 15.81 -19.30
N TYR A 66 -58.19 16.19 -20.51
CA TYR A 66 -57.09 17.14 -20.74
C TYR A 66 -57.40 18.55 -20.23
N SER A 67 -58.67 18.95 -20.16
CA SER A 67 -59.09 20.24 -19.60
C SER A 67 -59.10 20.26 -18.06
N LYS A 68 -59.13 19.08 -17.42
CA LYS A 68 -59.20 18.90 -15.96
C LYS A 68 -57.83 18.72 -15.31
N ILE A 69 -56.79 18.47 -16.10
CA ILE A 69 -55.42 18.29 -15.61
C ILE A 69 -54.75 19.66 -15.53
N ASP A 70 -54.52 20.15 -14.31
CA ASP A 70 -53.71 21.35 -14.09
C ASP A 70 -52.23 21.04 -14.43
N SER A 71 -51.63 21.86 -15.30
CA SER A 71 -50.22 21.72 -15.71
C SER A 71 -49.24 22.25 -14.65
N LYS A 72 -49.69 23.15 -13.75
CA LYS A 72 -48.82 23.81 -12.76
C LYS A 72 -48.07 22.85 -11.83
N PRO A 73 -48.65 21.76 -11.31
CA PRO A 73 -47.92 20.77 -10.51
C PRO A 73 -46.80 20.08 -11.29
N PHE A 74 -47.04 19.74 -12.56
CA PHE A 74 -46.04 19.10 -13.42
C PHE A 74 -44.86 20.01 -13.71
N ILE A 75 -45.13 21.28 -14.02
CA ILE A 75 -44.07 22.27 -14.25
C ILE A 75 -43.26 22.50 -12.96
N ARG A 76 -43.91 22.62 -11.80
CA ARG A 76 -43.20 22.74 -10.51
C ARG A 76 -42.34 21.52 -10.20
N PHE A 77 -42.86 20.32 -10.49
CA PHE A 77 -42.09 19.08 -10.34
C PHE A 77 -40.89 19.05 -11.27
N ALA A 78 -41.08 19.33 -12.56
CA ALA A 78 -40.01 19.38 -13.54
C ALA A 78 -38.91 20.39 -13.15
N HIS A 79 -39.30 21.56 -12.65
CA HIS A 79 -38.35 22.57 -12.19
C HIS A 79 -37.58 22.10 -10.95
N ARG A 80 -38.25 21.47 -9.98
CA ARG A 80 -37.59 20.90 -8.79
C ARG A 80 -36.62 19.78 -9.17
N PHE A 81 -37.01 18.95 -10.13
CA PHE A 81 -36.18 17.87 -10.66
C PHE A 81 -34.97 18.42 -11.41
N GLN A 82 -35.14 19.42 -12.26
CA GLN A 82 -34.05 20.11 -12.95
C GLN A 82 -33.06 20.72 -11.95
N THR A 83 -33.53 21.42 -10.93
CA THR A 83 -32.67 21.99 -9.88
C THR A 83 -31.90 20.91 -9.15
N HIS A 84 -32.56 19.80 -8.80
CA HIS A 84 -31.90 18.67 -8.14
C HIS A 84 -30.80 18.06 -9.03
N LEU A 85 -31.08 17.81 -10.32
CA LEU A 85 -30.09 17.29 -11.26
C LEU A 85 -28.91 18.26 -11.45
N ALA A 86 -29.18 19.57 -11.48
CA ALA A 86 -28.12 20.58 -11.58
C ALA A 86 -27.20 20.54 -10.34
N ILE A 87 -27.77 20.41 -9.14
CA ILE A 87 -26.98 20.25 -7.90
C ILE A 87 -26.16 18.96 -7.95
N CYS A 88 -26.76 17.83 -8.33
CA CYS A 88 -26.03 16.57 -8.47
C CYS A 88 -24.87 16.69 -9.47
N CYS A 89 -25.10 17.33 -10.62
CA CYS A 89 -24.07 17.55 -11.62
C CYS A 89 -22.93 18.42 -11.06
N GLN A 90 -23.25 19.49 -10.33
CA GLN A 90 -22.26 20.37 -9.73
C GLN A 90 -21.41 19.64 -8.68
N VAL A 91 -22.03 18.84 -7.81
CA VAL A 91 -21.32 18.05 -6.80
C VAL A 91 -20.40 17.05 -7.47
N VAL A 92 -20.90 16.26 -8.43
CA VAL A 92 -20.11 15.28 -9.17
C VAL A 92 -18.95 15.94 -9.90
N SER A 93 -19.18 17.08 -10.57
CA SER A 93 -18.11 17.81 -11.27
C SER A 93 -17.04 18.33 -10.31
N SER A 94 -17.44 18.80 -9.13
CA SER A 94 -16.50 19.25 -8.10
C SER A 94 -15.68 18.08 -7.55
N GLU A 95 -16.33 16.97 -7.22
CA GLU A 95 -15.65 15.76 -6.72
C GLU A 95 -14.69 15.19 -7.76
N GLN A 96 -15.10 15.11 -9.03
CA GLN A 96 -14.23 14.67 -10.12
C GLN A 96 -13.01 15.57 -10.29
N SER A 97 -13.16 16.89 -10.14
CA SER A 97 -12.05 17.84 -10.21
C SER A 97 -11.05 17.63 -9.07
N THR A 98 -11.54 17.38 -7.85
CA THR A 98 -10.71 17.04 -6.70
C THR A 98 -9.96 15.73 -6.89
N VAL A 99 -10.65 14.68 -7.35
CA VAL A 99 -10.02 13.38 -7.64
C VAL A 99 -8.94 13.52 -8.72
N PHE A 100 -9.22 14.28 -9.78
CA PHE A 100 -8.25 14.55 -10.84
C PHE A 100 -6.99 15.24 -10.30
N SER A 101 -7.16 16.28 -9.47
CA SER A 101 -6.03 16.98 -8.84
C SER A 101 -5.19 16.03 -7.97
N ASN A 102 -5.83 15.14 -7.21
CA ASN A 102 -5.14 14.16 -6.37
C ASN A 102 -4.36 13.14 -7.21
N ILE A 103 -4.91 12.70 -8.34
CA ILE A 103 -4.22 11.81 -9.28
C ILE A 103 -2.96 12.50 -9.81
N VAL A 104 -3.08 13.74 -10.28
CA VAL A 104 -1.94 14.52 -10.80
C VAL A 104 -0.86 14.70 -9.74
N GLN A 105 -1.24 15.03 -8.50
CA GLN A 105 -0.28 15.18 -7.39
C GLN A 105 0.43 13.85 -7.07
N THR A 106 -0.33 12.75 -7.04
CA THR A 106 0.21 11.41 -6.77
C THR A 106 1.17 11.00 -7.87
N ASP A 107 0.85 11.26 -9.13
CA ASP A 107 1.71 10.97 -10.29
C ASP A 107 3.02 11.75 -10.25
N GLN A 108 2.98 13.03 -9.86
CA GLN A 108 4.18 13.85 -9.65
C GLN A 108 5.05 13.29 -8.52
N ALA A 109 4.44 12.90 -7.39
CA ALA A 109 5.17 12.29 -6.28
C ALA A 109 5.79 10.94 -6.68
N MET A 110 5.06 10.10 -7.42
CA MET A 110 5.54 8.84 -7.96
C MET A 110 6.73 9.04 -8.91
N SER A 111 6.67 10.05 -9.78
CA SER A 111 7.76 10.41 -10.68
C SER A 111 9.02 10.82 -9.91
N ALA A 112 8.87 11.61 -8.85
CA ALA A 112 10.00 12.01 -7.99
C ALA A 112 10.64 10.81 -7.26
N VAL A 113 9.81 9.89 -6.73
CA VAL A 113 10.29 8.66 -6.08
C VAL A 113 11.01 7.76 -7.09
N THR A 114 10.46 7.60 -8.30
CA THR A 114 11.06 6.79 -9.36
C THR A 114 12.42 7.33 -9.77
N LEU A 115 12.56 8.65 -9.89
CA LEU A 115 13.84 9.28 -10.19
C LEU A 115 14.88 9.05 -9.09
N LYS A 116 14.50 9.19 -7.81
CA LYS A 116 15.38 8.87 -6.68
C LYS A 116 15.79 7.40 -6.66
N LEU A 117 14.84 6.50 -6.92
CA LEU A 117 15.11 5.06 -6.98
C LEU A 117 16.10 4.73 -8.12
N ALA A 118 15.93 5.33 -9.30
CA ALA A 118 16.84 5.17 -10.41
C ALA A 118 18.26 5.69 -10.08
N GLN A 119 18.37 6.81 -9.37
CA GLN A 119 19.66 7.33 -8.90
C GLN A 119 20.33 6.39 -7.89
N ASN A 120 19.57 5.86 -6.93
CA ASN A 120 20.07 4.91 -5.95
C ASN A 120 20.50 3.59 -6.60
N SER A 121 19.74 3.06 -7.57
CA SER A 121 20.13 1.86 -8.32
C SER A 121 21.50 2.03 -8.98
N ARG A 122 21.74 3.17 -9.64
CA ARG A 122 23.03 3.49 -10.26
C ARG A 122 24.17 3.62 -9.23
N GLN A 123 23.87 4.04 -8.00
CA GLN A 123 24.87 4.04 -6.92
C GLN A 123 25.20 2.61 -6.48
N PHE A 124 24.20 1.76 -6.30
CA PHE A 124 24.41 0.35 -5.95
C PHE A 124 25.15 -0.42 -7.04
N GLU A 125 24.84 -0.19 -8.32
CA GLU A 125 25.58 -0.77 -9.44
C GLU A 125 27.07 -0.43 -9.37
N ARG A 126 27.42 0.84 -9.13
CA ARG A 126 28.82 1.27 -8.93
C ARG A 126 29.46 0.60 -7.72
N LEU A 127 28.74 0.46 -6.61
CA LEU A 127 29.26 -0.26 -5.43
C LEU A 127 29.50 -1.74 -5.71
N CYS A 128 28.61 -2.39 -6.47
CA CYS A 128 28.80 -3.77 -6.92
C CYS A 128 30.02 -3.92 -7.83
N GLU A 129 30.29 -2.96 -8.71
CA GLU A 129 31.50 -2.93 -9.53
C GLU A 129 32.77 -2.81 -8.67
N GLU A 130 32.78 -1.91 -7.69
CA GLU A 130 33.92 -1.77 -6.77
C GLU A 130 34.13 -3.03 -5.94
N LEU A 131 33.06 -3.64 -5.42
CA LEU A 131 33.16 -4.91 -4.69
C LEU A 131 33.70 -6.04 -5.57
N ARG A 132 33.31 -6.07 -6.86
CA ARG A 132 33.86 -7.03 -7.82
C ARG A 132 35.37 -6.84 -8.02
N LYS A 133 35.87 -5.60 -8.08
CA LYS A 133 37.32 -5.32 -8.14
C LYS A 133 38.03 -5.78 -6.86
N VAL A 134 37.45 -5.54 -5.69
CA VAL A 134 38.02 -6.02 -4.42
C VAL A 134 38.10 -7.54 -4.39
N LYS A 135 37.07 -8.23 -4.89
CA LYS A 135 37.08 -9.69 -5.00
C LYS A 135 38.19 -10.18 -5.95
N GLU A 136 38.39 -9.54 -7.09
CA GLU A 136 39.50 -9.88 -8.00
C GLU A 136 40.87 -9.66 -7.33
N LEU A 137 41.03 -8.58 -6.56
CA LEU A 137 42.25 -8.34 -5.78
C LEU A 137 42.48 -9.42 -4.71
N GLN A 138 41.42 -9.86 -4.04
CA GLN A 138 41.48 -10.97 -3.08
C GLN A 138 41.95 -12.26 -3.77
N GLU A 139 41.37 -12.61 -4.93
CA GLU A 139 41.77 -13.81 -5.70
C GLU A 139 43.25 -13.72 -6.15
N ARG A 140 43.73 -12.53 -6.53
CA ARG A 140 45.15 -12.31 -6.84
C ARG A 140 46.03 -12.46 -5.60
N LEU A 141 45.60 -11.95 -4.45
CA LEU A 141 46.35 -12.07 -3.19
C LEU A 141 46.44 -13.54 -2.74
N GLU A 142 45.34 -14.30 -2.85
CA GLU A 142 45.32 -15.74 -2.60
C GLU A 142 46.29 -16.49 -3.53
N SER A 143 46.35 -16.11 -4.81
CA SER A 143 47.32 -16.69 -5.76
C SER A 143 48.78 -16.40 -5.38
N VAL A 144 49.06 -15.19 -4.88
CA VAL A 144 50.40 -14.82 -4.41
C VAL A 144 50.76 -15.59 -3.15
N ASP A 145 49.83 -15.76 -2.21
CA ASP A 145 50.04 -16.54 -0.99
C ASP A 145 50.39 -18.00 -1.33
N LEU A 146 49.67 -18.61 -2.29
CA LEU A 146 49.98 -19.94 -2.79
C LEU A 146 51.37 -20.02 -3.45
N LEU A 147 51.72 -19.05 -4.30
CA LEU A 147 53.04 -19.00 -4.94
C LEU A 147 54.16 -18.85 -3.89
N LEU A 148 53.96 -18.00 -2.89
CA LEU A 148 54.91 -17.82 -1.79
C LEU A 148 55.06 -19.10 -0.99
N GLN A 149 53.96 -19.80 -0.72
CA GLN A 149 53.97 -21.08 -0.03
C GLN A 149 54.72 -22.16 -0.82
N GLU A 150 54.71 -22.10 -2.16
CA GLU A 150 55.52 -22.98 -3.03
C GLU A 150 57.02 -22.62 -3.01
N VAL A 151 57.38 -21.33 -2.90
CA VAL A 151 58.79 -20.88 -2.89
C VAL A 151 59.50 -21.19 -1.56
N ILE A 152 58.78 -21.22 -0.43
CA ILE A 152 59.34 -21.54 0.89
C ILE A 152 60.17 -22.84 0.89
N PRO A 153 59.64 -24.01 0.51
CA PRO A 153 60.40 -25.26 0.55
C PRO A 153 61.60 -25.25 -0.40
N VAL A 154 61.50 -24.59 -1.56
CA VAL A 154 62.65 -24.42 -2.48
C VAL A 154 63.77 -23.63 -1.80
N LEU A 155 63.42 -22.56 -1.09
CA LEU A 155 64.40 -21.77 -0.35
C LEU A 155 64.98 -22.52 0.85
N GLU A 156 64.18 -23.31 1.57
CA GLU A 156 64.66 -24.16 2.66
C GLU A 156 65.68 -25.19 2.15
N THR A 157 65.42 -25.86 1.02
CA THR A 157 66.41 -26.77 0.41
C THR A 157 67.68 -26.06 -0.02
N LEU A 158 67.57 -24.82 -0.51
CA LEU A 158 68.73 -24.00 -0.86
C LEU A 158 69.54 -23.58 0.38
N ASN A 159 68.85 -23.26 1.47
CA ASN A 159 69.45 -22.91 2.76
C ASN A 159 70.18 -24.10 3.40
N GLU A 160 69.69 -25.32 3.20
CA GLU A 160 70.36 -26.54 3.67
C GLU A 160 71.67 -26.85 2.94
N LEU A 161 71.83 -26.39 1.69
CA LEU A 161 73.07 -26.52 0.92
C LEU A 161 74.18 -25.56 1.39
N LEU A 162 73.88 -24.59 2.26
CA LEU A 162 74.89 -23.72 2.85
C LEU A 162 75.64 -24.42 4.00
N PRO A 163 76.93 -24.07 4.21
CA PRO A 163 77.69 -24.48 5.38
C PRO A 163 76.98 -24.08 6.67
N GLU A 164 77.07 -24.90 7.72
CA GLU A 164 76.32 -24.72 8.98
C GLU A 164 76.50 -23.34 9.64
N MET A 165 77.63 -22.68 9.39
CA MET A 165 77.96 -21.36 9.93
C MET A 165 77.19 -20.21 9.28
N ASP A 166 76.67 -20.42 8.06
CA ASP A 166 76.03 -19.37 7.24
C ASP A 166 74.54 -19.64 6.99
N ARG A 167 73.94 -20.64 7.67
CA ARG A 167 72.52 -20.98 7.51
C ARG A 167 71.60 -19.86 7.99
N LEU A 168 70.65 -19.50 7.15
CA LEU A 168 69.65 -18.47 7.43
C LEU A 168 68.54 -19.01 8.36
N PRO A 169 67.93 -18.14 9.19
CA PRO A 169 66.71 -18.48 9.94
C PRO A 169 65.53 -18.84 9.01
N PRO A 170 64.60 -19.71 9.44
CA PRO A 170 63.41 -20.06 8.66
C PRO A 170 62.55 -18.84 8.33
N LEU A 171 62.02 -18.76 7.10
CA LEU A 171 61.13 -17.67 6.70
C LEU A 171 59.70 -17.92 7.22
N CYS A 172 59.20 -17.03 8.07
CA CYS A 172 57.80 -17.00 8.50
C CYS A 172 57.04 -15.92 7.73
N LEU A 173 56.20 -16.32 6.76
CA LEU A 173 55.37 -15.41 5.96
C LEU A 173 53.97 -15.13 6.56
N MET A 174 53.67 -15.63 7.76
CA MET A 174 52.40 -15.35 8.42
C MET A 174 52.14 -13.84 8.50
N PRO A 175 50.95 -13.36 8.12
CA PRO A 175 50.61 -11.96 8.25
C PRO A 175 50.74 -11.57 9.72
N LYS A 176 51.72 -10.72 10.05
CA LYS A 176 51.68 -9.97 11.30
C LYS A 176 50.55 -8.96 11.16
N SER A 177 49.34 -9.36 11.52
CA SER A 177 48.18 -8.47 11.55
C SER A 177 48.35 -7.46 12.69
N SER A 178 49.27 -6.52 12.55
CA SER A 178 49.39 -5.36 13.41
C SER A 178 48.48 -4.26 12.87
N TYR A 179 47.16 -4.43 13.04
CA TYR A 179 46.31 -3.28 13.33
C TYR A 179 46.55 -2.95 14.81
N SER A 180 47.61 -2.16 15.03
CA SER A 180 47.82 -1.45 16.28
C SER A 180 46.60 -0.59 16.57
N SER A 181 46.11 -0.70 17.80
CA SER A 181 45.11 0.16 18.41
C SER A 181 45.28 1.63 18.03
N ILE A 182 44.25 2.24 17.44
CA ILE A 182 44.02 3.68 17.60
C ILE A 182 43.28 3.83 18.93
N GLY A 183 44.07 3.90 20.00
CA GLY A 183 43.64 4.46 21.28
C GLY A 183 44.31 5.82 21.42
N ASN A 184 43.58 6.89 21.17
CA ASN A 184 43.97 8.23 21.61
C ASN A 184 42.91 8.74 22.59
N SER A 185 43.25 8.65 23.88
CA SER A 185 42.60 9.40 24.94
C SER A 185 43.18 10.82 25.00
N SER A 186 42.29 11.80 25.07
CA SER A 186 42.40 13.07 25.79
C SER A 186 43.59 14.01 25.53
N ALA A 187 43.32 15.10 24.80
CA ALA A 187 43.91 16.41 25.09
C ALA A 187 42.83 17.50 24.94
N SER A 188 42.88 18.46 25.87
CA SER A 188 41.83 19.37 26.30
C SER A 188 41.45 20.48 25.31
N THR A 189 40.19 20.90 25.38
CA THR A 189 39.57 22.12 24.79
C THR A 189 40.19 23.43 25.35
N PRO A 190 40.07 24.60 24.68
CA PRO A 190 38.82 25.42 24.65
C PRO A 190 38.54 26.03 23.24
N ALA A 191 37.40 26.58 22.81
CA ALA A 191 36.23 27.18 23.46
C ALA A 191 34.98 27.12 22.53
N ALA A 192 33.81 27.31 23.13
CA ALA A 192 32.41 27.26 22.65
C ALA A 192 32.03 28.36 21.59
N PRO A 193 30.80 28.48 21.01
CA PRO A 193 29.44 28.19 21.56
C PRO A 193 28.55 27.25 20.71
N SER A 194 27.83 26.28 21.30
CA SER A 194 26.39 26.29 21.69
C SER A 194 25.43 26.62 20.51
N THR A 195 24.41 25.83 20.17
CA THR A 195 23.34 25.36 21.07
C THR A 195 22.44 24.28 20.41
N ALA A 196 22.14 23.22 21.17
CA ALA A 196 20.90 22.41 21.25
C ALA A 196 20.37 21.59 20.06
N THR A 197 20.74 20.30 20.06
CA THR A 197 19.80 19.17 19.90
C THR A 197 19.05 18.92 21.22
N PRO A 198 17.77 18.51 21.23
CA PRO A 198 17.19 17.84 22.38
C PRO A 198 17.23 16.31 22.22
N THR A 199 17.63 15.70 23.33
CA THR A 199 17.75 14.27 23.62
C THR A 199 16.40 13.59 23.83
N LEU A 200 16.36 12.30 23.50
CA LEU A 200 15.28 11.36 23.75
C LEU A 200 15.23 11.01 25.25
N ASP A 201 14.17 11.38 25.94
CA ASP A 201 13.89 11.00 27.32
C ASP A 201 12.80 9.90 27.37
N SER A 202 13.18 8.74 27.88
CA SER A 202 12.31 7.60 28.17
C SER A 202 11.65 7.77 29.54
N ARG A 203 10.60 8.59 29.65
CA ARG A 203 9.63 8.52 30.74
C ARG A 203 8.22 8.86 30.24
N THR A 204 7.27 7.99 30.61
CA THR A 204 5.80 8.19 30.55
C THR A 204 5.15 8.19 29.17
N LEU A 205 4.91 6.99 28.62
CA LEU A 205 3.80 6.75 27.69
C LEU A 205 2.48 6.78 28.48
N SER A 206 1.94 7.97 28.72
CA SER A 206 0.55 8.16 29.13
C SER A 206 -0.23 8.58 27.90
N ILE A 207 -0.95 7.62 27.31
CA ILE A 207 -1.88 7.88 26.21
C ILE A 207 -3.11 8.55 26.83
N GLU A 208 -3.33 9.83 26.55
CA GLU A 208 -4.61 10.46 26.88
C GLU A 208 -5.72 9.88 25.99
N PRO A 209 -6.93 9.64 26.53
CA PRO A 209 -8.05 9.14 25.75
C PRO A 209 -8.51 10.20 24.75
N ILE A 210 -8.88 9.76 23.56
CA ILE A 210 -9.46 10.59 22.51
C ILE A 210 -10.84 11.09 22.98
N GLU A 211 -11.04 12.40 23.08
CA GLU A 211 -12.37 12.98 23.26
C GLU A 211 -13.22 12.75 22.00
N GLU A 212 -14.30 11.99 22.17
CA GLU A 212 -15.26 11.66 21.14
C GLU A 212 -16.16 12.87 20.84
N CYS A 213 -15.97 13.50 19.68
CA CYS A 213 -16.87 14.53 19.18
C CYS A 213 -18.22 13.89 18.78
N ARG A 214 -19.20 13.95 19.68
CA ARG A 214 -20.58 13.55 19.38
C ARG A 214 -21.25 14.61 18.51
N VAL A 215 -21.59 14.25 17.28
CA VAL A 215 -22.44 15.06 16.41
C VAL A 215 -23.82 15.10 17.04
N VAL A 216 -24.25 16.29 17.49
CA VAL A 216 -25.62 16.53 17.94
C VAL A 216 -26.46 16.84 16.71
N ASP A 217 -27.36 15.93 16.36
CA ASP A 217 -28.42 16.23 15.41
C ASP A 217 -29.30 17.32 16.01
N LYS A 218 -29.37 18.44 15.29
CA LYS A 218 -30.24 19.57 15.64
C LYS A 218 -31.66 19.17 15.25
N GLU A 219 -32.46 18.77 16.23
CA GLU A 219 -33.89 18.52 16.02
C GLU A 219 -34.57 19.74 15.38
N SER A 220 -35.41 19.48 14.39
CA SER A 220 -36.45 20.37 13.86
C SER A 220 -37.77 19.63 13.88
#